data_AF-A8LMN0-F1
#
_entry.id   AF-A8LMN0-F1
#
_cell.length_a   1.000
_cell.length_b   1.000
_cell.length_c   1.000
_cell.angle_alpha   90.00
_cell.angle_beta   90.00
_cell.angle_gamma   90.00
#
_symmetry.space_group_name_H-M   'P 1'
#
loop_
_entity.id
_entity.type
_entity.pdbx_description
1 polymer ?
#
loop_
_entity_poly.entity_id
_entity_poly.type
_entity_poly.pdbx_seq_one_letter_code
_entity_poly.pdbx_strand_id
1 'polypeptide(L)' 'MAKLTQAQLAARWYVSPRTLEQWRWLGKGPRFLKIGARVLYDEAEIEAYEAGQVCQNTHGPLDPGRG' A
#
# COMPACT_ATOMS: atom_id res chain seq x y z
N MET A 1 18.85 -6.22 -2.47
CA MET A 1 17.71 -5.88 -1.59
C MET A 1 17.47 -4.40 -1.68
N ALA A 2 16.72 -3.98 -2.71
CA ALA A 2 16.36 -2.59 -2.89
C ALA A 2 15.33 -2.20 -1.82
N LYS A 3 15.58 -1.09 -1.12
CA LYS A 3 14.65 -0.53 -0.14
C LYS A 3 14.01 0.71 -0.73
N LEU A 4 12.68 0.74 -0.73
CA LEU A 4 11.87 1.81 -1.30
C LEU A 4 11.35 2.69 -0.18
N THR A 5 11.44 4.01 -0.32
CA THR A 5 10.78 4.93 0.60
C THR A 5 9.28 4.95 0.33
N GLN A 6 8.47 5.46 1.27
CA GLN A 6 7.04 5.69 1.04
C GLN A 6 6.78 6.44 -0.29
N ALA A 7 7.59 7.45 -0.60
CA ALA A 7 7.46 8.20 -1.85
C ALA A 7 7.79 7.37 -3.10
N GLN A 8 8.82 6.53 -3.04
CA GLN A 8 9.15 5.63 -4.15
C GLN A 8 8.09 4.54 -4.33
N LEU A 9 7.55 3.99 -3.24
CA LEU A 9 6.47 3.02 -3.28
C LEU A 9 5.20 3.64 -3.88
N ALA A 10 4.86 4.87 -3.47
CA ALA A 10 3.74 5.64 -4.04
C ALA A 10 3.90 5.81 -5.55
N ALA A 11 5.10 6.20 -6.00
CA ALA A 11 5.41 6.37 -7.42
C ALA A 11 5.34 5.04 -8.19
N ARG A 12 5.85 3.95 -7.62
CA ARG A 12 5.83 2.61 -8.24
C ARG A 12 4.41 2.09 -8.42
N TRP A 13 3.58 2.19 -7.39
CA TRP A 13 2.19 1.73 -7.43
C TRP A 13 1.24 2.74 -8.07
N TYR A 14 1.73 3.91 -8.50
CA TYR A 14 0.89 5.01 -8.99
C TYR A 14 -0.23 5.40 -8.00
N VAL A 15 0.02 5.21 -6.71
CA VAL A 15 -0.94 5.56 -5.65
C VAL A 15 -0.57 6.89 -5.01
N SER A 16 -1.59 7.61 -4.55
CA SER A 16 -1.35 8.84 -3.81
C SER A 16 -0.63 8.54 -2.49
N PRO A 17 0.31 9.40 -2.04
CA PRO A 17 0.93 9.26 -0.72
C PRO A 17 -0.12 9.26 0.40
N ARG A 18 -1.27 9.90 0.18
CA ARG A 18 -2.47 9.83 1.04
C ARG A 18 -3.02 8.42 1.21
N THR A 19 -3.02 7.59 0.17
CA THR A 19 -3.43 6.18 0.25
C THR A 19 -2.49 5.42 1.15
N LEU A 20 -1.18 5.64 1.01
CA LEU A 20 -0.18 5.04 1.90
C LEU A 20 -0.29 5.54 3.34
N GLU A 21 -0.61 6.83 3.54
CA GLU A 21 -0.94 7.35 4.86
C GLU A 21 -2.16 6.60 5.44
N GLN A 22 -3.26 6.51 4.71
CA GLN A 22 -4.46 5.78 5.15
C GLN A 22 -4.15 4.33 5.51
N TRP A 23 -3.31 3.65 4.73
CA TRP A 23 -2.86 2.29 5.02
C TRP A 23 -2.10 2.20 6.34
N ARG A 24 -1.24 3.17 6.66
CA ARG A 24 -0.57 3.25 7.97
C ARG A 24 -1.56 3.40 9.12
N TRP A 25 -2.62 4.19 8.95
CA TRP A 25 -3.68 4.34 9.96
C TRP A 25 -4.51 3.05 10.12
N LEU A 26 -4.78 2.37 9.02
CA LEU A 26 -5.54 1.11 9.00
C LEU A 26 -4.71 -0.11 9.43
N GLY A 27 -3.40 0.04 9.65
CA GLY A 27 -2.49 -1.08 9.89
C GLY A 27 -2.38 -2.04 8.69
N LYS A 28 -2.70 -1.56 7.48
CA LYS A 28 -2.57 -2.28 6.22
C LYS A 28 -1.28 -1.84 5.51
N GLY A 29 -0.73 -2.71 4.67
CA GLY A 29 0.47 -2.43 3.87
C GLY A 29 1.59 -3.46 4.04
N PRO A 30 2.60 -3.41 3.15
CA PRO A 30 3.80 -4.23 3.26
C PRO A 30 4.58 -3.85 4.51
N ARG A 31 5.40 -4.78 5.01
CA ARG A 31 6.26 -4.50 6.17
C ARG A 31 7.20 -3.35 5.86
N PHE A 32 7.28 -2.43 6.82
CA PHE A 32 8.15 -1.28 6.74
C PHE A 32 9.19 -1.31 7.85
N LEU A 33 10.40 -0.90 7.51
CA LEU A 33 11.47 -0.58 8.44
C LEU A 33 11.42 0.90 8.77
N LYS A 34 11.29 1.20 10.06
CA LYS A 34 11.42 2.55 10.59
C LYS A 34 12.87 2.78 11.03
N ILE A 35 13.57 3.68 10.34
CA ILE A 35 14.95 4.06 10.68
C ILE A 35 14.94 5.57 11.02
N GLY A 36 14.93 5.86 12.32
CA GLY A 36 14.78 7.23 12.82
C GLY A 36 13.46 7.86 12.37
N ALA A 37 13.57 8.94 11.57
CA ALA A 37 12.43 9.65 10.98
C ALA A 37 12.02 9.12 9.59
N ARG A 38 12.71 8.12 9.04
CA ARG A 38 12.46 7.59 7.70
C ARG A 38 11.77 6.22 7.76
N VAL A 39 10.85 6.00 6.83
CA VAL A 39 10.16 4.72 6.63
C VAL A 39 10.61 4.13 5.30
N LEU A 40 11.14 2.91 5.34
CA LEU A 40 11.63 2.15 4.21
C LEU A 40 10.82 0.86 4.08
N TYR A 41 10.60 0.43 2.86
CA TYR A 41 9.89 -0.79 2.49
C TYR A 41 10.87 -1.68 1.73
N ASP A 42 10.89 -2.97 2.04
CA ASP A 42 11.71 -3.90 1.29
C ASP A 42 10.94 -4.37 0.05
N GLU A 43 11.61 -4.42 -1.10
CA GLU A 43 10.98 -4.86 -2.35
C GLU A 43 10.40 -6.28 -2.25
N ALA A 44 11.07 -7.18 -1.52
CA ALA A 44 10.56 -8.54 -1.30
C ALA A 44 9.24 -8.55 -0.50
N GLU A 45 9.11 -7.66 0.49
CA GLU A 45 7.89 -7.53 1.29
C GLU A 45 6.77 -6.86 0.48
N ILE A 46 7.12 -5.91 -0.39
CA ILE A 46 6.21 -5.29 -1.35
C ILE A 46 5.65 -6.36 -2.28
N GLU A 47 6.51 -7.20 -2.87
CA GLU A 47 6.09 -8.27 -3.79
C GLU A 47 5.25 -9.34 -3.08
N ALA A 48 5.64 -9.75 -1.87
CA ALA A 48 4.85 -10.68 -1.06
C ALA A 48 3.47 -10.08 -0.69
N TYR A 49 3.42 -8.78 -0.41
CA TYR A 49 2.19 -8.07 -0.14
C TYR A 49 1.33 -7.92 -1.39
N GLU A 50 1.92 -7.59 -2.54
CA GLU A 50 1.25 -7.54 -3.85
C GLU A 50 0.61 -8.91 -4.16
N ALA A 51 1.37 -9.99 -4.00
CA ALA A 51 0.86 -11.35 -4.20
C ALA A 51 -0.34 -11.69 -3.28
N GLY A 52 -0.36 -11.16 -2.06
CA GLY A 52 -1.49 -11.32 -1.13
C GLY A 52 -2.63 -10.31 -1.32
N GLN A 53 -2.37 -9.16 -1.96
CA GLN A 53 -3.35 -8.08 -2.20
C GLN A 53 -3.91 -8.06 -3.61
N VAL A 54 -3.55 -9.00 -4.48
CA VAL A 54 -4.26 -9.23 -5.74
C VAL A 54 -5.73 -9.56 -5.41
N CYS A 55 -6.54 -8.52 -5.42
CA CYS A 55 -7.99 -8.58 -5.39
C CYS A 55 -8.44 -7.97 -6.71
N GLN A 56 -9.22 -8.73 -7.48
CA GLN A 56 -9.64 -8.38 -8.84
C GLN A 56 -10.60 -7.18 -8.93
N ASN A 57 -10.93 -6.52 -7.82
CA ASN A 57 -12.00 -5.53 -7.79
C ASN A 57 -11.82 -4.46 -6.70
N THR A 58 -11.92 -3.19 -7.08
CA THR A 58 -11.93 -2.01 -6.17
C THR A 58 -13.36 -1.51 -5.88
N HIS A 59 -14.40 -2.05 -6.54
CA HIS A 59 -15.77 -1.74 -6.17
C HIS A 59 -16.26 -2.73 -5.11
N GLY A 60 -16.46 -2.26 -3.88
CA GLY A 60 -17.46 -2.87 -3.01
C GLY A 60 -18.80 -2.85 -3.76
N PRO A 61 -19.66 -3.87 -3.59
CA PRO A 61 -20.86 -4.04 -4.42
C PRO A 61 -21.56 -2.70 -4.60
N LEU A 62 -21.73 -2.27 -5.85
CA LEU A 62 -22.57 -1.12 -6.19
C LEU A 62 -23.92 -1.40 -5.56
N ASP A 63 -24.27 -0.69 -4.51
CA ASP A 63 -25.57 -0.78 -3.86
C ASP A 63 -26.64 -0.44 -4.92
N PRO A 64 -27.48 -1.39 -5.36
CA PRO A 64 -28.48 -1.13 -6.38
C PRO A 64 -29.77 -0.60 -5.72
N GLY A 65 -29.66 0.41 -4.85
CA GLY A 65 -30.67 0.62 -3.82
C GLY A 65 -30.89 2.05 -3.33
N ARG A 66 -31.18 3.00 -4.21
CA ARG A 66 -32.06 4.11 -3.81
C ARG A 66 -32.95 4.60 -4.95
N GLY A 67 -34.22 4.17 -4.89
CA GLY A 67 -35.34 4.84 -5.55
C GLY A 67 -35.79 6.09 -4.81
#